data_AF-A0A2V1NSQ0-F1
#
_entry.id   AF-A0A2V1NSQ0-F1
#
_cell.length_a   1.000
_cell.length_b   1.000
_cell.length_c   1.000
_cell.angle_alpha   90.00
_cell.angle_beta   90.00
_cell.angle_gamma   90.00
#
_symmetry.space_group_name_H-M   'P 1'
#
loop_
_entity.id
_entity.type
_entity.pdbx_description
1 polymer ?
#
loop_
_entity_poly.entity_id
_entity_poly.type
_entity_poly.pdbx_seq_one_letter_code
_entity_poly.pdbx_strand_id
1 'polypeptide(L)'
;MRRGCKTRGSATVELILLAPVLLLMLWFLVYCGRLTDTRLRIESAAHQAARAATLHHTQPDAAEDAQTTAAAVLRDAGITCQNLAVTVHGTLTPGSTLTVTIACTVDLHDLALLQVPGTTTLTADFTAPVDTYRSTGDTR
;
A
#
# COMPACT_ATOMS: atom_id res chain seq x y z
N MET A 1 22.60 -65.21 0.32
CA MET A 1 22.43 -64.36 -0.88
C MET A 1 21.06 -63.70 -0.87
N ARG A 2 21.01 -62.35 -0.90
CA ARG A 2 19.95 -61.43 -1.42
C ARG A 2 20.12 -60.08 -0.70
N ARG A 3 21.07 -59.26 -1.16
CA ARG A 3 20.84 -58.09 -2.03
C ARG A 3 20.00 -57.01 -1.35
N GLY A 4 20.65 -56.20 -0.52
CA GLY A 4 20.17 -54.86 -0.21
C GLY A 4 20.43 -53.97 -1.42
N CYS A 5 19.37 -53.46 -2.06
CA CYS A 5 19.41 -52.31 -2.95
C CYS A 5 17.98 -51.97 -3.33
N LYS A 6 17.54 -50.74 -3.02
CA LYS A 6 16.74 -49.83 -3.89
C LYS A 6 15.78 -48.94 -3.08
N THR A 7 16.29 -47.88 -2.47
CA THR A 7 15.46 -46.72 -2.04
C THR A 7 16.20 -45.38 -2.01
N ARG A 8 17.45 -45.30 -2.50
CA ARG A 8 18.19 -44.02 -2.57
C ARG A 8 17.90 -43.20 -3.84
N GLY A 9 17.51 -43.84 -4.94
CA GLY A 9 17.13 -43.14 -6.18
C GLY A 9 15.74 -42.50 -6.15
N SER A 10 14.81 -43.03 -5.33
CA SER A 10 13.44 -42.50 -5.24
C SER A 10 13.40 -41.18 -4.48
N ALA A 11 14.06 -41.11 -3.32
CA ALA A 11 14.07 -39.92 -2.48
C ALA A 11 14.70 -38.70 -3.17
N THR A 12 15.78 -38.89 -3.93
CA THR A 12 16.42 -37.77 -4.65
C THR A 12 15.58 -37.29 -5.83
N VAL A 13 14.95 -38.20 -6.59
CA VAL A 13 14.08 -37.82 -7.73
C VAL A 13 12.79 -37.17 -7.26
N GLU A 14 12.21 -37.66 -6.17
CA GLU A 14 11.02 -37.09 -5.53
C GLU A 14 11.32 -35.67 -4.99
N LEU A 15 12.47 -35.47 -4.36
CA LEU A 15 12.91 -34.14 -3.90
C LEU A 15 13.16 -33.17 -5.07
N ILE A 16 13.72 -33.63 -6.19
CA ILE A 16 13.94 -32.79 -7.39
C ILE A 16 12.60 -32.32 -7.99
N LEU A 17 11.55 -33.13 -7.91
CA LEU A 17 10.20 -32.76 -8.36
C LEU A 17 9.46 -31.87 -7.36
N LEU A 18 9.64 -32.09 -6.06
CA LEU A 18 9.00 -31.30 -4.99
C LEU A 18 9.68 -29.95 -4.76
N ALA A 19 11.01 -29.87 -4.88
CA ALA A 19 11.77 -28.64 -4.67
C ALA A 19 11.24 -27.44 -5.46
N PRO A 20 11.00 -27.51 -6.79
CA PRO A 20 10.46 -26.37 -7.52
C PRO A 20 9.06 -25.98 -7.06
N VAL A 21 8.20 -26.93 -6.68
CA VAL A 21 6.86 -26.66 -6.15
C VAL A 21 6.94 -25.92 -4.80
N LEU A 22 7.82 -26.37 -3.91
CA LEU A 22 8.05 -25.73 -2.62
C LEU A 22 8.64 -24.32 -2.78
N LEU A 23 9.56 -24.13 -3.73
CA LEU A 23 10.11 -22.82 -4.06
C LEU A 23 9.02 -21.88 -4.60
N LEU A 24 8.17 -22.35 -5.51
CA LEU A 24 7.02 -21.59 -6.02
C LEU A 24 6.04 -21.23 -4.92
N MET A 25 5.75 -22.15 -4.00
CA MET A 25 4.89 -21.89 -2.84
C MET A 25 5.50 -20.83 -1.92
N LEU A 26 6.78 -20.92 -1.59
CA LEU A 26 7.49 -19.91 -0.79
C LEU A 26 7.46 -18.54 -1.47
N TRP A 27 7.71 -18.53 -2.78
CA TRP A 27 7.63 -17.33 -3.62
C TRP A 27 6.26 -16.67 -3.56
N PHE A 28 5.20 -17.47 -3.72
CA PHE A 28 3.83 -17.01 -3.64
C PHE A 28 3.51 -16.40 -2.25
N LEU A 29 3.97 -17.04 -1.17
CA LEU A 29 3.79 -16.51 0.19
C LEU A 29 4.49 -15.16 0.38
N VAL A 30 5.73 -15.02 -0.08
CA VAL A 30 6.47 -13.74 -0.02
C VAL A 30 5.75 -12.67 -0.84
N TYR A 31 5.29 -13.02 -2.05
CA TYR A 31 4.54 -12.12 -2.91
C TYR A 31 3.23 -11.63 -2.26
N CYS A 32 2.43 -12.54 -1.69
CA CYS A 32 1.24 -12.18 -0.95
C CYS A 32 1.56 -11.30 0.27
N GLY A 33 2.59 -11.63 1.05
CA GLY A 33 3.01 -10.82 2.20
C GLY A 33 3.40 -9.40 1.81
N ARG A 34 4.19 -9.26 0.74
CA ARG A 34 4.59 -7.96 0.17
C ARG A 34 3.38 -7.16 -0.33
N LEU A 35 2.45 -7.80 -1.03
CA LEU A 35 1.23 -7.14 -1.50
C LEU A 35 0.39 -6.58 -0.36
N THR A 36 0.21 -7.35 0.72
CA THR A 36 -0.55 -6.91 1.88
C THR A 36 0.15 -5.76 2.59
N ASP A 37 1.47 -5.83 2.78
CA ASP A 37 2.27 -4.77 3.39
C ASP A 37 2.14 -3.45 2.61
N THR A 38 2.25 -3.49 1.28
CA THR A 38 2.07 -2.29 0.43
C THR A 38 0.66 -1.71 0.54
N ARG A 39 -0.39 -2.55 0.59
CA ARG A 39 -1.77 -2.07 0.76
C ARG A 39 -1.95 -1.32 2.09
N LEU A 40 -1.43 -1.88 3.18
CA LEU A 40 -1.51 -1.26 4.51
C LEU A 40 -0.78 0.09 4.55
N ARG A 41 0.35 0.22 3.85
CA ARG A 41 1.09 1.49 3.74
C ARG A 41 0.30 2.55 2.98
N ILE A 42 -0.35 2.20 1.87
CA ILE A 42 -1.17 3.14 1.09
C ILE A 42 -2.43 3.55 1.86
N GLU A 43 -3.05 2.61 2.58
CA GLU A 43 -4.18 2.91 3.47
C GLU A 43 -3.78 3.87 4.60
N SER A 44 -2.62 3.65 5.22
CA SER A 44 -2.04 4.57 6.20
C SER A 44 -1.76 5.96 5.61
N ALA A 45 -1.27 6.03 4.37
CA ALA A 45 -1.08 7.30 3.66
C ALA A 45 -2.42 8.02 3.42
N ALA A 46 -3.47 7.31 3.00
CA ALA A 46 -4.80 7.89 2.81
C ALA A 46 -5.38 8.41 4.13
N HIS A 47 -5.20 7.64 5.21
CA HIS A 47 -5.63 8.03 6.54
C HIS A 47 -4.95 9.32 7.02
N GLN A 48 -3.63 9.40 6.89
CA GLN A 48 -2.85 10.59 7.31
C GLN A 48 -3.15 11.80 6.42
N ALA A 49 -3.26 11.60 5.10
CA ALA A 49 -3.61 12.67 4.16
C ALA A 49 -5.02 13.23 4.43
N ALA A 50 -6.00 12.37 4.70
CA ALA A 50 -7.35 12.81 5.06
C ALA A 50 -7.37 13.63 6.34
N ARG A 51 -6.59 13.22 7.35
CA ARG A 51 -6.48 13.96 8.61
C ARG A 51 -5.76 15.30 8.45
N ALA A 52 -4.76 15.38 7.58
CA ALA A 52 -4.09 16.63 7.26
C ALA A 52 -5.03 17.58 6.50
N ALA A 53 -5.76 17.06 5.51
CA ALA A 53 -6.71 17.82 4.70
C ALA A 53 -7.81 18.50 5.54
N THR A 54 -8.34 17.85 6.57
CA THR A 54 -9.39 18.42 7.42
C THR A 54 -8.90 19.54 8.34
N LEU A 55 -7.59 19.80 8.43
CA LEU A 55 -7.03 20.94 9.17
C LEU A 55 -7.12 22.25 8.41
N HIS A 56 -7.38 22.23 7.10
CA HIS A 56 -7.48 23.43 6.29
C HIS A 56 -8.92 23.91 6.15
N HIS A 57 -9.08 25.15 5.69
CA HIS A 57 -10.40 25.78 5.53
C HIS A 57 -10.86 25.83 4.07
N THR A 58 -9.94 25.69 3.12
CA THR A 58 -10.23 25.78 1.69
C THR A 58 -9.89 24.45 1.01
N GLN A 59 -10.66 24.10 -0.02
CA GLN A 59 -10.39 22.91 -0.82
C GLN A 59 -9.00 22.88 -1.47
N PRO A 60 -8.50 23.98 -2.09
CA PRO A 60 -7.17 23.94 -2.69
C PRO A 60 -6.07 23.69 -1.64
N ASP A 61 -6.11 24.36 -0.49
CA ASP A 61 -5.11 24.14 0.58
C ASP A 61 -5.18 22.70 1.12
N ALA A 62 -6.40 22.19 1.32
CA ALA A 62 -6.62 20.81 1.77
C ALA A 62 -6.10 19.77 0.75
N ALA A 63 -6.28 20.02 -0.54
CA ALA A 63 -5.80 19.13 -1.61
C ALA A 63 -4.26 19.17 -1.73
N GLU A 64 -3.66 20.34 -1.62
CA GLU A 64 -2.20 20.50 -1.62
C GLU A 64 -1.57 19.80 -0.42
N ASP A 65 -2.11 20.00 0.78
CA ASP A 65 -1.60 19.36 2.00
C ASP A 65 -1.82 17.84 2.03
N ALA A 66 -2.94 17.36 1.47
CA ALA A 66 -3.17 15.94 1.27
C ALA A 66 -2.13 15.32 0.32
N GLN A 67 -1.77 16.02 -0.76
CA GLN A 67 -0.76 15.57 -1.72
C GLN A 67 0.63 15.50 -1.10
N THR A 68 1.05 16.56 -0.39
CA THR A 68 2.37 16.61 0.24
C THR A 68 2.49 15.57 1.36
N THR A 69 1.44 15.40 2.18
CA THR A 69 1.38 14.40 3.25
C THR A 69 1.41 12.99 2.68
N ALA A 70 0.60 12.69 1.66
CA ALA A 70 0.60 11.40 0.99
C ALA A 70 1.99 11.06 0.42
N ALA A 71 2.62 12.00 -0.28
CA ALA A 71 3.95 11.83 -0.84
C ALA A 71 5.00 11.59 0.26
N ALA A 72 4.91 12.28 1.40
CA ALA A 72 5.82 12.09 2.53
C ALA A 72 5.67 10.69 3.15
N VAL A 73 4.43 10.28 3.46
CA VAL A 73 4.17 8.97 4.07
C VAL A 73 4.60 7.83 3.16
N LEU A 74 4.34 7.92 1.85
CA LEU A 74 4.73 6.89 0.88
C LEU A 74 6.26 6.79 0.76
N ARG A 75 6.96 7.92 0.75
CA ARG A 75 8.42 7.97 0.70
C ARG A 75 9.07 7.38 1.95
N ASP A 76 8.54 7.71 3.12
CA ASP A 76 9.01 7.17 4.41
C ASP A 76 8.71 5.66 4.52
N ALA A 77 7.63 5.22 3.89
CA ALA A 77 7.30 3.81 3.75
C ALA A 77 8.14 3.09 2.67
N GLY A 78 9.05 3.78 1.98
CA GLY A 78 9.91 3.21 0.93
C GLY A 78 9.16 2.82 -0.35
N ILE A 79 7.97 3.38 -0.58
CA ILE A 79 7.18 3.14 -1.79
C ILE A 79 7.50 4.24 -2.81
N THR A 80 8.03 3.83 -3.96
CA THR A 80 8.26 4.75 -5.09
C THR A 80 7.05 4.71 -6.03
N CYS A 81 6.19 5.71 -5.95
CA CYS A 81 5.10 5.88 -6.90
C CYS A 81 5.64 6.55 -8.18
N GLN A 82 5.51 5.89 -9.33
CA GLN A 82 5.78 6.54 -10.62
C GLN A 82 4.75 7.62 -10.91
N ASN A 83 3.49 7.35 -10.57
CA ASN A 83 2.39 8.27 -10.73
C ASN A 83 1.57 8.28 -9.44
N LEU A 84 1.51 9.44 -8.78
CA LEU A 84 0.71 9.67 -7.58
C LEU A 84 -0.43 10.60 -7.93
N ALA A 85 -1.66 10.11 -7.83
CA ALA A 85 -2.86 10.93 -7.94
C ALA A 85 -3.57 10.94 -6.60
N VAL A 86 -3.80 12.12 -6.04
CA VAL A 86 -4.56 12.32 -4.81
C VAL A 86 -5.75 13.21 -5.11
N THR A 87 -6.95 12.69 -4.85
CA THR A 87 -8.19 13.44 -5.02
C THR A 87 -8.87 13.60 -3.67
N VAL A 88 -9.32 14.82 -3.41
CA VAL A 88 -10.07 15.16 -2.20
C VAL A 88 -11.52 15.42 -2.61
N HIS A 89 -12.44 14.74 -1.95
CA HIS A 89 -13.88 14.83 -2.19
C HIS A 89 -14.61 15.20 -0.91
N GLY A 90 -15.71 15.94 -1.04
CA GLY A 90 -16.54 16.36 0.08
C GLY A 90 -16.48 17.87 0.34
N THR A 91 -16.94 18.27 1.52
CA THR A 91 -16.98 19.67 1.95
C THR A 91 -16.17 19.86 3.22
N LEU A 92 -15.63 21.07 3.39
CA LEU A 92 -14.87 21.49 4.58
C LEU A 92 -15.77 22.22 5.59
N THR A 93 -17.07 21.96 5.53
CA THR A 93 -18.04 22.51 6.47
C THR A 93 -17.90 21.82 7.83
N PRO A 94 -17.98 22.55 8.95
CA PRO A 94 -17.96 21.92 10.27
C PRO A 94 -19.00 20.79 10.36
N GLY A 95 -18.55 19.57 10.67
CA GLY A 95 -19.44 18.40 10.81
C GLY A 95 -19.75 17.64 9.52
N SER A 96 -19.19 18.04 8.38
CA SER A 96 -19.19 17.19 7.19
C SER A 96 -18.06 16.17 7.19
N THR A 97 -18.08 15.28 6.22
CA THR A 97 -17.02 14.31 5.95
C THR A 97 -16.24 14.71 4.71
N LEU A 98 -14.95 14.41 4.74
CA LEU A 98 -14.02 14.62 3.64
C LEU A 98 -13.33 13.30 3.34
N THR A 99 -13.37 12.88 2.08
CA THR A 99 -12.80 11.63 1.60
C THR A 99 -11.57 11.93 0.76
N VAL A 100 -10.44 11.33 1.09
CA VAL A 100 -9.22 11.42 0.29
C VAL A 100 -8.97 10.07 -0.37
N THR A 101 -8.86 10.08 -1.70
CA THR A 101 -8.53 8.91 -2.51
C THR A 101 -7.12 9.07 -3.04
N ILE A 102 -6.30 8.05 -2.83
CA ILE A 102 -4.93 7.96 -3.32
C ILE A 102 -4.87 6.84 -4.35
N ALA A 103 -4.37 7.15 -5.53
CA ALA A 103 -3.98 6.18 -6.55
C ALA A 103 -2.48 6.29 -6.80
N CYS A 104 -1.76 5.19 -6.62
CA CYS A 104 -0.32 5.11 -6.82
C CYS A 104 0.02 3.97 -7.79
N THR A 105 0.74 4.29 -8.85
CA THR A 105 1.29 3.29 -9.78
C THR A 105 2.71 2.92 -9.34
N VAL A 106 2.92 1.65 -8.95
CA VAL A 106 4.20 1.09 -8.50
C VAL A 106 4.73 0.05 -9.50
N ASP A 107 6.06 -0.10 -9.57
CA ASP A 107 6.69 -1.16 -10.34
C ASP A 107 6.54 -2.52 -9.67
N LEU A 108 6.23 -3.54 -10.46
CA LEU A 108 6.13 -4.91 -9.98
C LEU A 108 7.50 -5.49 -9.54
N HIS A 109 8.60 -4.88 -10.01
CA HIS A 109 9.96 -5.20 -9.60
C HIS A 109 10.22 -4.96 -8.09
N ASP A 110 9.52 -4.01 -7.48
CA ASP A 110 9.62 -3.75 -6.02
C ASP A 110 8.80 -4.74 -5.19
N LEU A 111 7.78 -5.36 -5.81
CA LEU A 111 6.84 -6.28 -5.16
C LEU A 111 7.31 -7.74 -5.23
N ALA A 112 7.95 -8.12 -6.33
CA ALA A 112 8.51 -9.43 -6.57
C ALA A 112 10.02 -9.27 -6.77
N LEU A 113 10.85 -9.98 -5.99
CA LEU A 113 12.32 -10.09 -6.16
C LEU A 113 12.77 -10.63 -7.56
N LEU A 114 11.87 -10.71 -8.52
CA LEU A 114 12.02 -11.18 -9.89
C LEU A 114 11.81 -9.97 -10.80
N GLN A 115 12.64 -9.83 -11.82
CA GLN A 115 12.56 -8.78 -12.83
C GLN A 115 11.34 -9.00 -13.75
N VAL A 116 10.13 -8.93 -13.19
CA VAL A 116 8.89 -9.09 -13.95
C VAL A 116 8.48 -7.71 -14.47
N PRO A 117 8.53 -7.45 -15.80
CA PRO A 117 8.09 -6.18 -16.35
C PRO A 117 6.60 -6.00 -16.11
N GLY A 118 6.23 -4.85 -15.56
CA GLY A 118 4.84 -4.50 -15.28
C GLY A 118 4.73 -3.44 -14.19
N THR A 119 3.70 -2.61 -14.29
CA THR A 119 3.29 -1.69 -13.24
C THR A 119 1.94 -2.13 -12.69
N THR A 120 1.71 -1.86 -11.41
CA THR A 120 0.41 -2.09 -10.77
C THR A 120 -0.08 -0.79 -10.16
N THR A 121 -1.32 -0.43 -10.43
CA THR A 121 -1.96 0.72 -9.79
C THR A 121 -2.68 0.23 -8.56
N LEU A 122 -2.27 0.76 -7.40
CA LEU A 122 -2.89 0.51 -6.11
C LEU A 122 -3.69 1.74 -5.70
N THR A 123 -4.91 1.51 -5.23
CA THR A 123 -5.84 2.56 -4.83
C THR A 123 -6.29 2.33 -3.40
N ALA A 124 -6.30 3.39 -2.59
CA ALA A 124 -6.92 3.39 -1.27
C ALA A 124 -7.62 4.72 -1.03
N ASP A 125 -8.69 4.68 -0.27
CA ASP A 125 -9.44 5.86 0.15
C ASP A 125 -9.66 5.84 1.65
N PHE A 126 -9.74 7.04 2.24
CA PHE A 126 -10.09 7.19 3.64
C PHE A 126 -10.99 8.41 3.85
N THR A 127 -12.01 8.25 4.70
CA THR A 127 -12.96 9.32 5.02
C THR A 127 -12.73 9.80 6.44
N ALA A 128 -12.43 11.09 6.61
CA ALA A 128 -12.24 11.75 7.89
C ALA A 128 -13.35 12.79 8.14
N PRO A 129 -13.87 12.90 9.38
CA PRO A 129 -14.79 13.97 9.75
C PRO A 129 -14.05 15.30 9.89
N VAL A 130 -14.70 16.39 9.47
CA VAL A 130 -14.25 17.77 9.69
C VAL A 130 -14.68 18.20 11.08
N ASP A 131 -13.73 18.64 11.90
CA ASP A 131 -13.98 19.00 13.30
C ASP A 131 -14.99 20.16 13.42
N THR A 132 -16.03 19.94 14.22
CA THR A 132 -17.09 20.93 14.50
C THR A 132 -16.71 21.93 15.57
N TYR A 133 -15.77 21.59 16.46
CA TYR A 133 -15.47 22.35 17.68
C TYR A 133 -14.19 23.19 17.57
N ARG A 134 -13.68 23.41 16.35
CA ARG A 134 -12.52 24.29 16.17
C ARG A 134 -12.86 25.68 16.70
N SER A 135 -12.17 26.12 17.76
CA SER A 135 -12.36 27.45 18.32
C SER A 135 -12.03 28.45 17.22
N THR A 136 -13.05 29.05 16.60
CA THR A 136 -12.87 30.34 15.95
C THR A 136 -12.39 31.27 17.05
N GLY A 137 -11.12 31.67 17.02
CA GLY A 137 -10.55 32.55 18.02
C GLY A 137 -11.36 33.83 18.07
N ASP A 138 -12.29 33.91 19.02
CA ASP A 138 -13.00 35.12 19.39
C ASP A 138 -11.97 36.00 20.10
N THR A 139 -11.17 36.72 19.31
CA THR A 139 -10.35 37.82 19.81
C THR A 139 -11.30 38.98 20.10
N ARG A 140 -11.81 39.03 21.33
CA ARG A 140 -12.40 40.22 21.91
C ARG A 140 -11.33 41.13 22.48
#